data_AF-A0AAW3ICC6-F1
#
_entry.id   AF-A0AAW3ICC6-F1
#
_cell.length_a   1.000
_cell.length_b   1.000
_cell.length_c   1.000
_cell.angle_alpha   90.00
_cell.angle_beta   90.00
_cell.angle_gamma   90.00
#
_symmetry.space_group_name_H-M   'P 1'
#
loop_
_entity.id
_entity.type
_entity.pdbx_description
1 polymer ?
#
loop_
_entity_poly.entity_id
_entity_poly.type
_entity_poly.pdbx_seq_one_letter_code
_entity_poly.pdbx_strand_id
1 'polypeptide(L)'
;MTRCQPLLFMTVLFALSAGFSAPSQAACSDQKIMTMADDGKSVKAIAKACNMTVAKVRAAMQSKDDDGDGLAAAAPAAPVPKKLPSGAGLASCDCQGTVPYGDKAPEQRCESGMSMATPCAGYCPPRGIAPWRRVCS
;
A
#
# COMPACT_ATOMS: atom_id res chain seq x y z
N MET A 1 -5.14 61.44 -11.08
CA MET A 1 -4.57 60.11 -11.39
C MET A 1 -5.69 59.31 -12.08
N THR A 2 -5.88 59.44 -13.42
CA THR A 2 -5.40 58.50 -14.48
C THR A 2 -5.72 57.03 -14.20
N ARG A 3 -6.37 56.20 -15.05
CA ARG A 3 -7.28 56.30 -16.22
C ARG A 3 -7.68 54.83 -16.55
N CYS A 4 -8.89 54.60 -17.09
CA CYS A 4 -9.28 53.52 -18.04
C CYS A 4 -9.33 52.03 -17.64
N GLN A 5 -10.57 51.49 -17.64
CA GLN A 5 -11.00 50.15 -18.14
C GLN A 5 -10.41 49.80 -19.54
N PRO A 6 -10.64 48.61 -20.16
CA PRO A 6 -11.42 47.41 -19.77
C PRO A 6 -10.72 46.05 -20.10
N LEU A 7 -11.43 44.93 -19.87
CA LEU A 7 -11.16 43.59 -20.39
C LEU A 7 -10.78 43.58 -21.89
N LEU A 8 -9.69 42.88 -22.23
CA LEU A 8 -9.52 41.90 -23.34
C LEU A 8 -8.05 41.81 -23.78
N PHE A 9 -7.28 40.87 -23.20
CA PHE A 9 -6.16 40.21 -23.90
C PHE A 9 -6.14 38.74 -23.44
N MET A 10 -7.07 37.97 -24.01
CA MET A 10 -6.96 36.52 -24.15
C MET A 10 -5.83 36.21 -25.15
N THR A 11 -4.83 35.43 -24.75
CA THR A 11 -3.97 34.49 -25.53
C THR A 11 -2.71 34.17 -24.71
N VAL A 12 -2.65 33.04 -23.99
CA VAL A 12 -2.09 31.76 -24.48
C VAL A 12 -0.60 31.86 -24.85
N LEU A 13 0.28 31.50 -23.89
CA LEU A 13 1.45 30.61 -24.01
C LEU A 13 2.20 30.63 -22.65
N PHE A 14 2.06 29.62 -21.80
CA PHE A 14 2.98 28.47 -21.73
C PHE A 14 4.47 28.84 -21.64
N ALA A 15 5.16 28.25 -20.66
CA ALA A 15 6.62 28.17 -20.48
C ALA A 15 7.28 29.17 -19.51
N LEU A 16 7.06 29.02 -18.20
CA LEU A 16 8.17 29.12 -17.24
C LEU A 16 8.18 27.93 -16.28
N SER A 17 8.17 26.74 -16.87
CA SER A 17 8.82 25.57 -16.31
C SER A 17 10.28 25.60 -16.72
N ALA A 18 11.19 26.02 -15.84
CA ALA A 18 12.57 25.53 -15.73
C ALA A 18 13.40 26.40 -14.78
N GLY A 19 14.01 25.77 -13.77
CA GLY A 19 15.33 26.18 -13.32
C GLY A 19 15.41 27.14 -12.13
N PHE A 20 15.01 26.67 -10.94
CA PHE A 20 15.95 26.77 -9.82
C PHE A 20 16.36 25.35 -9.43
N SER A 21 17.27 24.81 -10.25
CA SER A 21 18.21 23.80 -9.82
C SER A 21 19.08 24.42 -8.73
N ALA A 22 18.86 24.00 -7.49
CA ALA A 22 19.99 23.82 -6.59
C ALA A 22 20.48 22.38 -6.80
N PRO A 23 21.57 22.14 -7.54
CA PRO A 23 22.22 20.84 -7.59
C PRO A 23 23.10 20.72 -6.33
N SER A 24 22.49 20.77 -5.16
CA SER A 24 23.12 20.20 -3.97
C SER A 24 22.66 18.75 -3.97
N GLN A 25 23.59 17.84 -4.23
CA GLN A 25 23.40 16.42 -3.95
C GLN A 25 23.23 16.24 -2.44
N ALA A 26 22.07 16.61 -1.94
CA ALA A 26 21.61 16.33 -0.60
C ALA A 26 20.37 15.49 -0.81
N ALA A 27 20.43 14.23 -0.38
CA ALA A 27 19.22 13.46 -0.12
C ALA A 27 18.21 14.38 0.59
N CYS A 28 16.96 14.40 0.16
CA CYS A 28 15.94 15.15 0.89
C CYS A 28 16.04 14.80 2.38
N SER A 29 16.07 15.81 3.25
CA SER A 29 15.94 15.59 4.68
C SER A 29 14.59 14.92 4.97
N ASP A 30 14.54 14.07 5.99
CA ASP A 30 13.31 13.36 6.39
C ASP A 30 12.15 14.35 6.62
N GLN A 31 12.44 15.54 7.15
CA GLN A 31 11.45 16.60 7.32
C GLN A 31 10.83 17.06 5.99
N LYS A 32 11.62 17.15 4.90
CA LYS A 32 11.11 17.50 3.57
C LYS A 32 10.35 16.34 2.90
N ILE A 33 10.72 15.10 3.23
CA ILE A 33 9.97 13.92 2.80
C ILE A 33 8.57 13.94 3.42
N MET A 34 8.47 14.29 4.72
CA MET A 34 7.18 14.41 5.42
C MET A 34 6.31 15.51 4.84
N THR A 35 6.83 16.73 4.64
CA THR A 35 6.02 17.81 4.09
C THR A 35 5.47 17.49 2.71
N MET A 36 6.23 16.75 1.87
CA MET A 36 5.69 16.28 0.60
C MET A 36 4.63 15.18 0.75
N ALA A 37 4.70 14.36 1.80
CA ALA A 37 3.69 13.35 2.11
C ALA A 37 2.39 13.99 2.57
N ASP A 38 2.48 14.99 3.46
CA ASP A 38 1.34 15.81 3.94
C ASP A 38 0.67 16.59 2.80
N ASP A 39 1.45 17.05 1.80
CA ASP A 39 0.94 17.61 0.53
C ASP A 39 0.15 16.60 -0.34
N GLY A 40 0.04 15.33 0.09
CA GLY A 40 -0.63 14.26 -0.65
C GLY A 40 0.19 13.70 -1.81
N LYS A 41 1.50 13.99 -1.90
CA LYS A 41 2.34 13.44 -2.97
C LYS A 41 2.64 11.98 -2.69
N SER A 42 2.49 11.15 -3.73
CA SER A 42 2.81 9.72 -3.62
C SER A 42 4.31 9.49 -3.35
N VAL A 43 4.62 8.42 -2.62
CA VAL A 43 5.99 7.97 -2.31
C VAL A 43 6.88 7.90 -3.57
N LYS A 44 6.30 7.53 -4.72
CA LYS A 44 7.01 7.46 -6.02
C LYS A 44 7.38 8.85 -6.54
N ALA A 45 6.50 9.85 -6.36
CA ALA A 45 6.76 11.23 -6.72
C ALA A 45 7.82 11.86 -5.81
N ILE A 46 7.79 11.56 -4.51
CA ILE A 46 8.77 12.04 -3.53
C ILE A 46 10.15 11.42 -3.80
N ALA A 47 10.21 10.10 -4.02
CA ALA A 47 11.43 9.39 -4.40
C ALA A 47 12.09 10.00 -5.65
N LYS A 48 11.28 10.32 -6.67
CA LYS A 48 11.75 10.98 -7.90
C LYS A 48 12.19 12.43 -7.67
N ALA A 49 11.48 13.18 -6.83
CA ALA A 49 11.83 14.56 -6.49
C ALA A 49 13.12 14.65 -5.64
N CYS A 50 13.37 13.63 -4.82
CA CYS A 50 14.48 13.55 -3.89
C CYS A 50 15.67 12.74 -4.40
N ASN A 51 15.59 12.16 -5.61
CA ASN A 51 16.55 11.17 -6.13
C ASN A 51 16.87 10.06 -5.11
N MET A 52 15.85 9.63 -4.37
CA MET A 52 15.96 8.58 -3.36
C MET A 52 15.20 7.34 -3.82
N THR A 53 15.57 6.18 -3.27
CA THR A 53 14.79 4.97 -3.51
C THR A 53 13.45 5.05 -2.77
N VAL A 54 12.42 4.44 -3.33
CA VAL A 54 11.10 4.31 -2.70
C VAL A 54 11.20 3.66 -1.31
N ALA A 55 12.16 2.75 -1.12
CA ALA A 55 12.44 2.13 0.17
C ALA A 55 12.94 3.13 1.21
N LYS A 56 13.86 4.05 0.83
CA LYS A 56 14.41 5.06 1.74
C LYS A 56 13.37 6.12 2.13
N VAL A 57 12.49 6.48 1.21
CA VAL A 57 11.36 7.40 1.47
C VAL A 57 10.32 6.77 2.40
N ARG A 58 10.02 5.47 2.24
CA ARG A 58 9.13 4.75 3.16
C ARG A 58 9.74 4.61 4.55
N ALA A 59 11.02 4.29 4.64
CA ALA A 59 11.73 4.22 5.92
C ALA A 59 11.68 5.56 6.67
N ALA A 60 11.94 6.67 5.98
CA ALA A 60 11.82 8.02 6.53
C ALA A 60 10.42 8.30 7.12
N MET A 61 9.35 7.87 6.44
CA MET A 61 7.97 8.02 6.91
C MET A 61 7.66 7.17 8.13
N GLN A 62 8.24 5.98 8.22
CA GLN A 62 8.03 5.03 9.31
C GLN A 62 8.80 5.44 10.58
N SER A 63 9.99 6.04 10.44
CA SER A 63 10.85 6.42 11.57
C SER A 63 10.28 7.50 12.52
N LYS A 64 9.16 8.16 12.18
CA LYS A 64 8.50 9.14 13.07
C LYS A 64 7.37 8.51 13.92
N ASP A 65 6.92 7.31 13.55
CA ASP A 65 5.93 6.55 14.32
C ASP A 65 6.60 5.72 15.43
N ASP A 66 7.93 5.53 15.36
CA ASP A 66 8.74 4.66 16.22
C ASP A 66 9.60 5.42 17.28
N ASP A 67 9.12 6.56 17.81
CA ASP A 67 9.68 7.15 19.05
C ASP A 67 9.26 6.32 20.29
N GLY A 68 9.55 5.02 20.27
CA GLY A 68 9.10 4.06 21.28
C GLY A 68 9.84 2.72 21.21
N ASP A 69 11.11 2.75 21.62
CA ASP A 69 11.88 1.65 22.23
C ASP A 69 12.03 0.32 21.44
N GLY A 70 13.27 0.01 21.07
CA GLY A 70 13.76 -1.37 21.14
C GLY A 70 14.12 -2.06 19.82
N LEU A 71 15.43 -2.10 19.58
CA LEU A 71 16.17 -3.16 18.88
C LEU A 71 16.01 -3.22 17.35
N ALA A 72 17.00 -2.62 16.69
CA ALA A 72 17.56 -3.11 15.45
C ALA A 72 17.98 -4.58 15.59
N ALA A 73 17.08 -5.50 15.25
CA ALA A 73 17.46 -6.70 14.55
C ALA A 73 17.30 -6.38 13.06
N ALA A 74 18.39 -6.45 12.32
CA ALA A 74 18.34 -6.59 10.87
C ALA A 74 17.50 -7.83 10.55
N ALA A 75 16.20 -7.64 10.37
CA ALA A 75 15.37 -8.65 9.75
C ALA A 75 15.91 -8.79 8.32
N PRO A 76 16.38 -9.99 7.89
CA PRO A 76 16.60 -10.21 6.48
C PRO A 76 15.29 -9.82 5.79
N ALA A 77 15.40 -9.02 4.72
CA ALA A 77 14.26 -8.55 3.92
C ALA A 77 13.13 -9.56 4.04
N ALA A 78 12.08 -9.21 4.80
CA ALA A 78 10.96 -10.09 5.01
C ALA A 78 10.59 -10.61 3.62
N PRO A 79 10.65 -11.92 3.36
CA PRO A 79 10.38 -12.44 2.04
C PRO A 79 9.02 -11.85 1.68
N VAL A 80 8.98 -11.06 0.59
CA VAL A 80 7.78 -10.50 -0.03
C VAL A 80 6.65 -11.45 0.33
N PRO A 81 5.65 -11.08 1.16
CA PRO A 81 4.79 -12.05 1.82
C PRO A 81 4.34 -13.00 0.74
N LYS A 82 4.91 -14.23 0.77
CA LYS A 82 4.84 -15.16 -0.35
C LYS A 82 3.37 -15.47 -0.44
N LYS A 83 2.70 -14.77 -1.34
CA LYS A 83 1.27 -14.85 -1.50
C LYS A 83 0.96 -16.34 -1.64
N LEU A 84 -0.07 -16.77 -0.93
CA LEU A 84 -0.41 -18.17 -0.86
C LEU A 84 -0.78 -18.64 -2.27
N PRO A 85 -0.16 -19.72 -2.76
CA PRO A 85 -0.47 -20.27 -4.07
C PRO A 85 -1.89 -20.81 -4.09
N SER A 86 -2.47 -20.98 -5.28
CA SER A 86 -3.79 -21.61 -5.42
C SER A 86 -3.83 -22.97 -4.72
N GLY A 87 -4.91 -23.23 -3.99
CA GLY A 87 -5.11 -24.41 -3.14
C GLY A 87 -4.59 -24.28 -1.70
N ALA A 88 -3.81 -23.25 -1.38
CA ALA A 88 -3.31 -23.06 -0.02
C ALA A 88 -4.42 -22.61 0.94
N GLY A 89 -4.46 -23.23 2.13
CA GLY A 89 -5.46 -22.93 3.16
C GLY A 89 -5.20 -21.59 3.84
N LEU A 90 -6.23 -20.76 3.93
CA LEU A 90 -6.18 -19.43 4.57
C LEU A 90 -6.46 -19.46 6.07
N ALA A 91 -7.20 -20.49 6.49
CA ALA A 91 -7.57 -20.77 7.86
C ALA A 91 -7.75 -22.29 8.03
N SER A 92 -7.68 -22.74 9.28
CA SER A 92 -8.17 -24.06 9.68
C SER A 92 -9.66 -24.20 9.40
N CYS A 93 -10.16 -25.43 9.46
CA CYS A 93 -11.58 -25.71 9.24
C CYS A 93 -12.46 -24.99 10.28
N ASP A 94 -13.38 -24.16 9.80
CA ASP A 94 -14.31 -23.34 10.56
C ASP A 94 -15.72 -23.94 10.57
N CYS A 95 -16.42 -23.76 11.70
CA CYS A 95 -17.80 -24.17 11.91
C CYS A 95 -18.79 -23.01 11.76
N GLN A 96 -18.61 -22.14 10.76
CA GLN A 96 -19.46 -20.96 10.53
C GLN A 96 -20.87 -21.28 10.00
N GLY A 97 -21.25 -22.56 9.91
CA GLY A 97 -22.53 -23.01 9.39
C GLY A 97 -22.43 -23.53 7.95
N THR A 98 -23.54 -23.51 7.21
CA THR A 98 -23.57 -23.99 5.82
C THR A 98 -23.04 -22.92 4.88
N VAL A 99 -21.83 -23.11 4.35
CA VAL A 99 -21.25 -22.25 3.32
C VAL A 99 -21.40 -22.95 1.96
N PRO A 100 -21.89 -22.29 0.90
CA PRO A 100 -21.96 -22.92 -0.41
C PRO A 100 -20.56 -23.26 -0.93
N TYR A 101 -20.38 -24.48 -1.41
CA TYR A 101 -19.11 -24.91 -1.98
C TYR A 101 -18.72 -24.05 -3.19
N GLY A 102 -17.46 -23.60 -3.23
CA GLY A 102 -16.94 -22.76 -4.29
C GLY A 102 -17.27 -21.27 -4.14
N ASP A 103 -17.94 -20.85 -3.06
CA ASP A 103 -18.16 -19.43 -2.75
C ASP A 103 -16.84 -18.65 -2.75
N LYS A 104 -16.75 -17.61 -3.59
CA LYS A 104 -15.52 -16.84 -3.79
C LYS A 104 -15.55 -15.55 -2.99
N ALA A 105 -14.44 -15.23 -2.33
CA ALA A 105 -14.29 -13.99 -1.58
C ALA A 105 -12.91 -13.34 -1.79
N PRO A 106 -12.82 -12.00 -1.74
CA PRO A 106 -11.57 -11.29 -1.89
C PRO A 106 -10.63 -11.61 -0.72
N GLU A 107 -9.39 -11.99 -1.04
CA GLU A 107 -8.39 -12.38 -0.06
C GLU A 107 -7.00 -11.95 -0.52
N GLN A 108 -6.47 -10.94 0.16
CA GLN A 108 -5.19 -10.32 -0.19
C GLN A 108 -3.99 -11.23 0.08
N ARG A 109 -4.18 -12.25 0.91
CA ARG A 109 -3.17 -13.27 1.20
C ARG A 109 -2.94 -14.22 0.03
N CYS A 110 -3.89 -14.38 -0.89
CA CYS A 110 -3.77 -15.26 -2.06
C CYS A 110 -3.10 -14.56 -3.25
N GLU A 111 -2.37 -15.34 -4.08
CA GLU A 111 -1.79 -14.82 -5.33
C GLU A 111 -2.85 -14.28 -6.30
N SER A 112 -3.95 -15.02 -6.44
CA SER A 112 -5.11 -14.62 -7.24
C SER A 112 -5.94 -13.49 -6.63
N GLY A 113 -5.66 -13.09 -5.39
CA GLY A 113 -6.48 -12.13 -4.64
C GLY A 113 -7.85 -12.69 -4.24
N MET A 114 -8.09 -13.99 -4.43
CA MET A 114 -9.38 -14.63 -4.22
C MET A 114 -9.22 -15.94 -3.44
N SER A 115 -10.20 -16.22 -2.61
CA SER A 115 -10.36 -17.46 -1.87
C SER A 115 -11.67 -18.15 -2.24
N MET A 116 -11.74 -19.47 -2.10
CA MET A 116 -12.95 -20.25 -2.29
C MET A 116 -13.27 -21.12 -1.07
N ALA A 117 -14.55 -21.25 -0.74
CA ALA A 117 -15.01 -22.17 0.31
C ALA A 117 -14.91 -23.62 -0.15
N THR A 118 -14.19 -24.44 0.61
CA THR A 118 -13.98 -25.87 0.36
C THR A 118 -14.37 -26.68 1.61
N PRO A 119 -15.07 -27.82 1.48
CA PRO A 119 -15.40 -28.65 2.62
C PRO A 119 -14.14 -29.22 3.26
N CYS A 120 -14.18 -29.32 4.57
CA CYS A 120 -13.18 -30.01 5.37
C CYS A 120 -13.67 -31.39 5.80
N ALA A 121 -12.71 -32.29 6.01
CA ALA A 121 -12.98 -33.50 6.78
C ALA A 121 -13.20 -33.09 8.25
N GLY A 122 -14.34 -33.48 8.81
CA GLY A 122 -14.66 -33.21 10.21
C GLY A 122 -16.16 -33.06 10.45
N TYR A 123 -16.51 -32.63 11.65
CA TYR A 123 -17.90 -32.51 12.09
C TYR A 123 -18.05 -31.31 13.02
N CYS A 124 -19.02 -30.44 12.75
CA CYS A 124 -19.36 -29.31 13.62
C CYS A 124 -20.62 -29.62 14.45
N PRO A 125 -20.51 -29.80 15.78
CA PRO A 125 -21.67 -29.94 16.66
C PRO A 125 -22.40 -28.60 16.84
N PRO A 126 -23.71 -28.60 17.22
CA PRO A 126 -24.59 -29.75 17.46
C PRO A 126 -25.41 -30.18 16.22
N ARG A 127 -25.35 -29.41 15.12
CA ARG A 127 -26.18 -29.63 13.92
C ARG A 127 -25.56 -30.60 12.91
N GLY A 128 -24.33 -31.02 13.13
CA GLY A 128 -23.62 -31.96 12.25
C GLY A 128 -23.35 -31.46 10.86
N ILE A 129 -23.14 -30.15 10.73
CA ILE A 129 -22.77 -29.53 9.47
C ILE A 129 -21.30 -29.87 9.19
N ALA A 130 -20.99 -30.17 7.94
CA ALA A 130 -19.60 -30.36 7.51
C ALA A 130 -18.82 -29.05 7.74
N PRO A 131 -17.65 -29.08 8.38
CA PRO A 131 -16.83 -27.89 8.54
C PRO A 131 -16.35 -27.40 7.18
N TRP A 132 -16.09 -26.09 7.09
CA TRP A 132 -15.63 -25.44 5.86
C TRP A 132 -14.28 -24.79 6.09
N ARG A 133 -13.45 -24.69 5.06
CA ARG A 133 -12.27 -23.82 5.08
C ARG A 133 -12.25 -22.97 3.83
N ARG A 134 -11.55 -21.85 3.90
CA ARG A 134 -11.20 -21.08 2.70
C ARG A 134 -9.82 -21.46 2.22
N VAL A 135 -9.70 -21.68 0.92
CA VAL A 135 -8.43 -21.94 0.23
C VAL A 135 -8.26 -20.90 -0.87
N CYS A 136 -7.03 -20.55 -1.22
CA CYS A 136 -6.77 -19.68 -2.36
C CYS A 136 -7.26 -20.31 -3.66
N SER A 137 -7.90 -19.51 -4.52
CA SER A 137 -8.39 -19.95 -5.83
C SER A 137 -7.36 -19.75 -6.93
#